data_AF-X1ACX5-F1
#
_entry.id   AF-X1ACX5-F1
#
_cell.length_a   1.000
_cell.length_b   1.000
_cell.length_c   1.000
_cell.angle_alpha   90.00
_cell.angle_beta   90.00
_cell.angle_gamma   90.00
#
_symmetry.space_group_name_H-M   'P 1'
#
loop_
_entity.id
_entity.type
_entity.pdbx_description
1 polymer ?
#
loop_
_entity_poly.entity_id
_entity_poly.type
_entity_poly.pdbx_seq_one_letter_code
_entity_poly.pdbx_strand_id
1 'polypeptide(L)'
;MINNQYISFVVTARNDNYGGNFLHRMQIFMSSLLTLCERESLNTELVIVEWNPPPNTPKLAEVLTIPKNLKFVGVHFIEVPNEIHKKLPNSEKMPMFEYIAQNVGIRRAKGEYILATNPDIIFSAELVSFLASRELSPKCFYRIDRHDIEEPVPLGKPVEEQLGFCAKYWVKVCTIKGNMKRACRFLDYKSLRALVGWLRNSLISRSTAGVHLNASGDFLLMHRDHWHKLHGYPELPTHSHIDAYMCFIAASSGLLQIILGGKKRIYHQGHTRPTGTRPWTDLHLLLQQGKQMMELGQPLIMNDGKWGLADKNLPSKRL
;
A
#
# COMPACT_ATOMS: atom_id res chain seq x y z
N MET A 1 -2.65 -10.56 -28.33
CA MET A 1 -2.79 -11.11 -26.95
C MET A 1 -3.31 -9.99 -26.07
N ILE A 2 -4.46 -10.19 -25.42
CA ILE A 2 -4.99 -9.21 -24.45
C ILE A 2 -4.02 -9.24 -23.26
N ASN A 3 -3.26 -8.16 -23.09
CA ASN A 3 -2.20 -8.06 -22.11
C ASN A 3 -2.83 -7.86 -20.71
N ASN A 4 -3.32 -8.94 -20.09
CA ASN A 4 -4.01 -8.87 -18.81
C ASN A 4 -2.97 -8.62 -17.70
N GLN A 5 -2.98 -7.41 -17.15
CA GLN A 5 -2.09 -7.01 -16.05
C GLN A 5 -2.35 -7.93 -14.84
N TYR A 6 -1.29 -8.44 -14.24
CA TYR A 6 -1.42 -9.34 -13.10
C TYR A 6 -1.57 -8.56 -11.79
N ILE A 7 -0.72 -7.56 -11.57
CA ILE A 7 -0.77 -6.72 -10.37
C ILE A 7 -0.86 -5.24 -10.75
N SER A 8 -1.80 -4.53 -10.14
CA SER A 8 -1.80 -3.07 -10.10
C SER A 8 -1.23 -2.59 -8.76
N PHE A 9 -0.14 -1.83 -8.80
CA PHE A 9 0.36 -1.08 -7.65
C PHE A 9 -0.38 0.25 -7.63
N VAL A 10 -1.07 0.56 -6.53
CA VAL A 10 -1.83 1.81 -6.37
C VAL A 10 -1.18 2.64 -5.29
N VAL A 11 -0.78 3.86 -5.65
CA VAL A 11 -0.25 4.86 -4.74
C VAL A 11 -0.98 6.18 -4.90
N THR A 12 -0.97 6.96 -3.82
CA THR A 12 -1.52 8.31 -3.80
C THR A 12 -0.44 9.29 -3.46
N ALA A 13 -0.47 10.45 -4.09
CA ALA A 13 0.55 11.46 -3.88
C ALA A 13 -0.05 12.85 -4.06
N ARG A 14 0.67 13.83 -3.54
CA ARG A 14 0.44 15.25 -3.76
C ARG A 14 1.81 15.89 -3.84
N ASN A 15 2.09 16.66 -4.90
CA ASN A 15 3.38 17.29 -5.07
C ASN A 15 3.54 18.54 -4.18
N ASP A 16 3.50 18.37 -2.86
CA ASP A 16 3.59 19.46 -1.87
C ASP A 16 4.79 19.33 -0.92
N ASN A 17 5.74 18.47 -1.29
CA ASN A 17 6.93 18.14 -0.50
C ASN A 17 6.64 17.58 0.90
N TYR A 18 5.55 16.83 1.07
CA TYR A 18 5.17 16.18 2.33
C TYR A 18 6.32 15.42 3.00
N GLY A 19 6.59 15.77 4.27
CA GLY A 19 7.67 15.18 5.07
C GLY A 19 9.09 15.57 4.65
N GLY A 20 9.24 16.56 3.76
CA GLY A 20 10.52 16.96 3.16
C GLY A 20 11.06 15.91 2.18
N ASN A 21 11.80 16.29 1.14
CA ASN A 21 12.36 15.35 0.15
C ASN A 21 11.35 14.35 -0.46
N PHE A 22 10.08 14.75 -0.62
CA PHE A 22 9.03 13.85 -1.09
C PHE A 22 9.32 13.29 -2.50
N LEU A 23 9.66 14.16 -3.45
CA LEU A 23 9.98 13.75 -4.82
C LEU A 23 11.19 12.81 -4.88
N HIS A 24 12.18 13.00 -4.00
CA HIS A 24 13.31 12.09 -3.87
C HIS A 24 12.85 10.68 -3.48
N ARG A 25 12.04 10.56 -2.42
CA ARG A 25 11.52 9.26 -1.97
C ARG A 25 10.65 8.59 -3.03
N MET A 26 9.78 9.38 -3.67
CA MET A 26 8.86 8.90 -4.71
C MET A 26 9.59 8.43 -5.97
N GLN A 27 10.63 9.16 -6.39
CA GLN A 27 11.45 8.74 -7.52
C GLN A 27 12.21 7.42 -7.21
N ILE A 28 12.67 7.22 -5.97
CA ILE A 28 13.30 5.95 -5.56
C ILE A 28 12.28 4.80 -5.56
N PHE A 29 11.10 5.01 -4.95
CA PHE A 29 10.00 4.04 -4.99
C PHE A 29 9.70 3.63 -6.44
N MET A 30 9.48 4.60 -7.33
CA MET A 30 9.09 4.35 -8.70
C MET A 30 10.22 3.67 -9.48
N SER A 31 11.43 4.23 -9.49
CA SER A 31 12.54 3.67 -10.26
C SER A 31 12.90 2.26 -9.82
N SER A 32 12.91 1.99 -8.51
CA SER A 32 13.20 0.65 -7.99
C SER A 32 12.11 -0.35 -8.36
N LEU A 33 10.83 0.00 -8.18
CA LEU A 33 9.70 -0.85 -8.53
C LEU A 33 9.69 -1.19 -10.04
N LEU A 34 9.78 -0.17 -10.90
CA LEU A 34 9.76 -0.37 -12.36
C LEU A 34 10.92 -1.24 -12.82
N THR A 35 12.13 -1.00 -12.31
CA THR A 35 13.32 -1.80 -12.65
C THR A 35 13.15 -3.27 -12.26
N LEU A 36 12.66 -3.55 -11.04
CA LEU A 36 12.44 -4.91 -10.57
C LEU A 36 11.34 -5.61 -11.35
N CYS A 37 10.22 -4.93 -11.64
CA CYS A 37 9.12 -5.51 -12.40
C CYS A 37 9.53 -5.85 -13.83
N GLU A 38 10.28 -4.97 -14.51
CA GLU A 38 10.83 -5.27 -15.85
C GLU A 38 11.78 -6.45 -15.81
N ARG A 39 12.69 -6.51 -14.82
CA ARG A 39 13.65 -7.61 -14.68
C ARG A 39 12.95 -8.96 -14.48
N GLU A 40 11.92 -9.01 -13.65
CA GLU A 40 11.15 -10.24 -13.37
C GLU A 40 10.05 -10.50 -14.42
N SER A 41 9.96 -9.69 -15.49
CA SER A 41 8.91 -9.78 -16.51
C SER A 41 7.48 -9.75 -15.94
N LEU A 42 7.29 -9.00 -14.86
CA LEU A 42 6.05 -8.94 -14.12
C LEU A 42 5.07 -7.95 -14.76
N ASN A 43 4.03 -8.48 -15.43
CA ASN A 43 3.04 -7.68 -16.14
C ASN A 43 2.17 -6.86 -15.18
N THR A 44 2.34 -5.54 -15.18
CA THR A 44 1.83 -4.64 -14.12
C THR A 44 1.38 -3.30 -14.65
N GLU A 45 0.61 -2.60 -13.82
CA GLU A 45 0.55 -1.14 -13.88
C GLU A 45 0.89 -0.52 -12.52
N LEU A 46 1.50 0.65 -12.57
CA LEU A 46 1.59 1.57 -11.45
C LEU A 46 0.55 2.68 -11.64
N VAL A 47 -0.48 2.69 -10.80
CA VAL A 47 -1.53 3.72 -10.78
C VAL A 47 -1.16 4.76 -9.71
N ILE A 48 -0.90 5.98 -10.15
CA ILE A 48 -0.57 7.13 -9.31
C ILE A 48 -1.77 8.07 -9.30
N VAL A 49 -2.40 8.21 -8.15
CA VAL A 49 -3.47 9.19 -7.96
C VAL A 49 -2.87 10.45 -7.35
N GLU A 50 -2.76 11.49 -8.17
CA GLU A 50 -2.35 12.82 -7.73
C GLU A 50 -3.57 13.57 -7.18
N TRP A 51 -3.62 13.73 -5.86
CA TRP A 51 -4.77 14.30 -5.17
C TRP A 51 -4.57 15.78 -4.88
N ASN A 52 -5.51 16.60 -5.34
CA ASN A 52 -5.55 18.04 -5.09
C ASN A 52 -4.20 18.72 -5.38
N PRO A 53 -3.61 18.55 -6.58
CA PRO A 53 -2.29 19.11 -6.88
C PRO A 53 -2.25 20.62 -6.58
N PRO A 54 -1.17 21.14 -5.95
CA PRO A 54 -1.03 22.58 -5.75
C PRO A 54 -1.03 23.33 -7.09
N PRO A 55 -1.76 24.46 -7.23
CA PRO A 55 -1.97 25.12 -8.52
C PRO A 55 -0.69 25.67 -9.16
N ASN A 56 0.32 25.99 -8.35
CA ASN A 56 1.59 26.58 -8.78
C ASN A 56 2.75 25.58 -8.77
N THR A 57 2.45 24.27 -8.75
CA THR A 57 3.46 23.22 -8.76
C THR A 57 3.24 22.32 -9.97
N PRO A 58 4.29 21.95 -10.72
CA PRO A 58 4.14 21.02 -11.82
C PRO A 58 3.58 19.68 -11.34
N LYS A 59 2.83 19.03 -12.23
CA LYS A 59 2.19 17.75 -11.92
C LYS A 59 3.22 16.65 -11.75
N LEU A 60 2.89 15.61 -10.99
CA LEU A 60 3.80 14.47 -10.80
C LEU A 60 4.20 13.81 -12.13
N ALA A 61 3.28 13.75 -13.09
CA ALA A 61 3.54 13.23 -14.43
C ALA A 61 4.54 14.05 -15.26
N GLU A 62 4.85 15.28 -14.83
CA GLU A 62 5.79 16.20 -15.49
C GLU A 62 7.17 16.17 -14.84
N VAL A 63 7.25 15.86 -13.54
CA VAL A 63 8.51 15.89 -12.77
C VAL A 63 9.13 14.52 -12.51
N LEU A 64 8.34 13.44 -12.52
CA LEU A 64 8.85 12.09 -12.31
C LEU A 64 9.51 11.56 -13.58
N THR A 65 10.74 11.07 -13.44
CA THR A 65 11.49 10.46 -14.54
C THR A 65 11.10 9.00 -14.69
N ILE A 66 10.37 8.68 -15.75
CA ILE A 66 9.94 7.32 -16.08
C ILE A 66 10.95 6.70 -17.06
N PRO A 67 11.45 5.47 -16.82
CA PRO A 67 12.30 4.77 -17.77
C PRO A 67 11.61 4.61 -19.14
N LYS A 68 12.36 4.76 -20.22
CA LYS A 68 11.87 4.52 -21.58
C LYS A 68 11.80 3.01 -21.86
N ASN A 69 10.94 2.62 -22.79
CA ASN A 69 10.84 1.25 -23.32
C ASN A 69 10.44 0.16 -22.30
N LEU A 70 9.58 0.50 -21.34
CA LEU A 70 8.96 -0.48 -20.45
C LEU A 70 8.12 -1.47 -21.27
N LYS A 71 8.31 -2.77 -21.05
CA LYS A 71 7.59 -3.85 -21.77
C LYS A 71 6.53 -4.51 -20.89
N PHE A 72 6.78 -4.57 -19.60
CA PHE A 72 5.96 -5.28 -18.62
C PHE A 72 5.24 -4.33 -17.65
N VAL A 73 5.62 -3.05 -17.61
CA VAL A 73 5.00 -2.08 -16.71
C VAL A 73 4.37 -0.92 -17.48
N GLY A 74 3.08 -0.67 -17.23
CA GLY A 74 2.42 0.58 -17.61
C GLY A 74 2.37 1.57 -16.45
N VAL A 75 2.41 2.88 -16.72
CA VAL A 75 2.26 3.91 -15.68
C VAL A 75 1.00 4.73 -15.96
N HIS A 76 0.13 4.86 -14.97
CA HIS A 76 -1.15 5.54 -15.11
C HIS A 76 -1.32 6.62 -14.05
N PHE A 77 -1.36 7.87 -14.50
CA PHE A 77 -1.65 9.02 -13.65
C PHE A 77 -3.14 9.34 -13.68
N ILE A 78 -3.70 9.61 -12.51
CA ILE A 78 -5.08 10.06 -12.34
C ILE A 78 -5.05 11.29 -11.45
N GLU A 79 -5.66 12.38 -11.88
CA GLU A 79 -5.72 13.62 -11.13
C GLU A 79 -7.09 13.74 -10.45
N VAL A 80 -7.09 14.11 -9.17
CA VAL A 80 -8.31 14.55 -8.47
C VAL A 80 -8.24 16.07 -8.27
N PRO A 81 -9.05 16.85 -9.01
CA PRO A 81 -9.01 18.31 -8.95
C PRO A 81 -9.43 18.92 -7.61
N ASN A 82 -8.99 20.17 -7.37
CA ASN A 82 -9.28 20.93 -6.15
C ASN A 82 -10.79 21.10 -5.89
N GLU A 83 -11.59 21.21 -6.95
CA GLU A 83 -13.04 21.41 -6.90
C GLU A 83 -13.77 20.19 -6.32
N ILE A 84 -13.21 18.99 -6.50
CA ILE A 84 -13.72 17.77 -5.86
C ILE A 84 -13.27 17.76 -4.39
N HIS A 85 -12.00 18.03 -4.14
CA HIS A 85 -11.43 18.03 -2.81
C HIS A 85 -12.15 18.98 -1.84
N LYS A 86 -12.47 20.21 -2.28
CA LYS A 86 -13.16 21.23 -1.46
C LYS A 86 -14.58 20.85 -1.05
N LYS A 87 -15.19 19.84 -1.67
CA LYS A 87 -16.54 19.37 -1.33
C LYS A 87 -16.54 18.38 -0.17
N LEU A 88 -15.38 17.85 0.22
CA LEU A 88 -15.27 16.87 1.29
C LEU A 88 -15.18 17.55 2.66
N PRO A 89 -15.82 16.98 3.71
CA PRO A 89 -15.65 17.49 5.06
C PRO A 89 -14.18 17.52 5.46
N ASN A 90 -13.78 18.56 6.20
CA ASN A 90 -12.40 18.79 6.66
C ASN A 90 -11.36 19.08 5.56
N SER A 91 -11.77 19.40 4.32
CA SER A 91 -10.85 19.75 3.21
C SER A 91 -9.81 20.81 3.58
N GLU A 92 -10.22 21.84 4.33
CA GLU A 92 -9.33 22.92 4.78
C GLU A 92 -8.22 22.46 5.75
N LYS A 93 -8.43 21.34 6.45
CA LYS A 93 -7.45 20.77 7.41
C LYS A 93 -6.65 19.62 6.82
N MET A 94 -7.17 18.96 5.80
CA MET A 94 -6.60 17.74 5.20
C MET A 94 -6.25 17.97 3.73
N PRO A 95 -5.01 18.38 3.39
CA PRO A 95 -4.64 18.69 2.00
C PRO A 95 -4.75 17.47 1.05
N MET A 96 -4.76 16.27 1.61
CA MET A 96 -4.97 15.00 0.91
C MET A 96 -5.81 14.04 1.74
N PHE A 97 -6.78 13.38 1.11
CA PHE A 97 -7.55 12.27 1.68
C PHE A 97 -6.98 10.95 1.15
N GLU A 98 -5.91 10.47 1.79
CA GLU A 98 -5.11 9.30 1.36
C GLU A 98 -5.98 8.10 0.94
N TYR A 99 -6.91 7.66 1.80
CA TYR A 99 -7.69 6.44 1.53
C TYR A 99 -8.79 6.63 0.48
N ILE A 100 -9.37 7.83 0.38
CA ILE A 100 -10.29 8.17 -0.72
C ILE A 100 -9.52 8.21 -2.05
N ALA A 101 -8.32 8.79 -2.04
CA ALA A 101 -7.42 8.79 -3.19
C ALA A 101 -6.99 7.36 -3.56
N GLN A 102 -6.72 6.47 -2.59
CA GLN A 102 -6.37 5.08 -2.87
C GLN A 102 -7.55 4.38 -3.53
N ASN A 103 -8.77 4.58 -3.03
CA ASN A 103 -9.98 4.05 -3.65
C ASN A 103 -10.18 4.52 -5.10
N VAL A 104 -9.88 5.79 -5.41
CA VAL A 104 -9.93 6.32 -6.79
C VAL A 104 -9.05 5.48 -7.72
N GLY A 105 -7.85 5.12 -7.26
CA GLY A 105 -6.89 4.29 -7.99
C GLY A 105 -7.31 2.82 -8.06
N ILE A 106 -7.64 2.22 -6.91
CA ILE A 106 -8.09 0.82 -6.78
C ILE A 106 -9.27 0.54 -7.70
N ARG A 107 -10.28 1.42 -7.69
CA ARG A 107 -11.47 1.25 -8.53
C ARG A 107 -11.17 1.27 -10.03
N ARG A 108 -10.12 1.98 -10.44
CA ARG A 108 -9.71 2.15 -11.85
C ARG A 108 -8.56 1.23 -12.26
N ALA A 109 -8.06 0.43 -11.32
CA ALA A 109 -7.01 -0.53 -11.54
C ALA A 109 -7.53 -1.74 -12.33
N LYS A 110 -6.68 -2.27 -13.21
CA LYS A 110 -7.00 -3.33 -14.17
C LYS A 110 -6.36 -4.67 -13.82
N GLY A 111 -5.39 -4.68 -12.91
CA GLY A 111 -4.71 -5.87 -12.42
C GLY A 111 -5.69 -6.91 -11.86
N GLU A 112 -5.37 -8.18 -12.03
CA GLU A 112 -6.06 -9.30 -11.37
C GLU A 112 -5.98 -9.15 -9.84
N TYR A 113 -4.82 -8.73 -9.35
CA TYR A 113 -4.58 -8.36 -7.97
C TYR A 113 -4.24 -6.86 -7.87
N ILE A 114 -4.61 -6.26 -6.74
CA ILE A 114 -4.30 -4.85 -6.46
C ILE A 114 -3.56 -4.78 -5.13
N LEU A 115 -2.39 -4.13 -5.16
CA LEU A 115 -1.60 -3.76 -4.00
C LEU A 115 -1.74 -2.26 -3.75
N ALA A 116 -2.43 -1.90 -2.67
CA ALA A 116 -2.41 -0.56 -2.12
C ALA A 116 -1.15 -0.38 -1.25
N THR A 117 -0.37 0.66 -1.56
CA THR A 117 0.93 0.95 -0.93
C THR A 117 1.18 2.47 -0.90
N ASN A 118 2.29 2.86 -0.29
CA ASN A 118 2.74 4.25 -0.20
C ASN A 118 3.89 4.56 -1.18
N PRO A 119 4.01 5.83 -1.63
CA PRO A 119 5.00 6.26 -2.62
C PRO A 119 6.42 6.39 -2.05
N ASP A 120 6.68 5.96 -0.82
CA ASP A 120 8.00 5.97 -0.18
C ASP A 120 8.46 4.58 0.27
N ILE A 121 7.79 3.54 -0.23
CA ILE A 121 8.14 2.14 0.00
C ILE A 121 9.19 1.64 -1.02
N ILE A 122 10.09 0.76 -0.59
CA ILE A 122 11.03 0.06 -1.48
C ILE A 122 10.81 -1.44 -1.29
N PHE A 123 10.59 -2.15 -2.39
CA PHE A 123 10.34 -3.60 -2.40
C PHE A 123 11.63 -4.37 -2.57
N SER A 124 11.86 -5.42 -1.77
CA SER A 124 12.96 -6.37 -2.01
C SER A 124 12.80 -7.10 -3.34
N ALA A 125 13.91 -7.47 -3.98
CA ALA A 125 13.89 -8.29 -5.19
C ALA A 125 13.12 -9.63 -4.99
N GLU A 126 13.28 -10.28 -3.83
CA GLU A 126 12.63 -11.56 -3.51
C GLU A 126 11.10 -11.44 -3.33
N LEU A 127 10.61 -10.24 -3.04
CA LEU A 127 9.18 -9.95 -2.99
C LEU A 127 8.65 -9.80 -4.42
N VAL A 128 9.31 -9.01 -5.27
CA VAL A 128 8.89 -8.84 -6.67
C VAL A 128 8.96 -10.16 -7.44
N SER A 129 10.01 -10.97 -7.22
CA SER A 129 10.14 -12.30 -7.82
C SER A 129 9.02 -13.27 -7.38
N PHE A 130 8.58 -13.17 -6.12
CA PHE A 130 7.39 -13.92 -5.65
C PHE A 130 6.09 -13.43 -6.28
N LEU A 131 5.94 -12.12 -6.50
CA LEU A 131 4.80 -11.60 -7.23
C LEU A 131 4.83 -12.11 -8.68
N ALA A 132 6.02 -12.20 -9.29
CA ALA A 132 6.22 -12.72 -10.64
C ALA A 132 5.96 -14.23 -10.78
N SER A 133 6.09 -15.01 -9.71
CA SER A 133 5.77 -16.45 -9.73
C SER A 133 4.27 -16.75 -9.85
N ARG A 134 3.40 -15.74 -9.71
CA ARG A 134 1.94 -15.86 -9.84
C ARG A 134 1.30 -16.87 -8.86
N GLU A 135 1.88 -17.01 -7.68
CA GLU A 135 1.40 -17.91 -6.61
C GLU A 135 0.39 -17.24 -5.66
N LEU A 136 -0.19 -16.09 -6.03
CA LEU A 136 -1.21 -15.46 -5.21
C LEU A 136 -2.52 -16.24 -5.32
N SER A 137 -3.31 -16.23 -4.24
CA SER A 137 -4.59 -16.90 -4.13
C SER A 137 -5.71 -15.86 -4.00
N PRO A 138 -6.81 -16.00 -4.74
CA PRO A 138 -7.96 -15.11 -4.61
C PRO A 138 -8.73 -15.35 -3.31
N LYS A 139 -8.36 -16.34 -2.49
CA LYS A 139 -8.96 -16.60 -1.17
C LYS A 139 -8.22 -15.88 -0.05
N CYS A 140 -7.19 -15.10 -0.38
CA CYS A 140 -6.30 -14.49 0.59
C CYS A 140 -6.22 -12.97 0.45
N PHE A 141 -5.91 -12.30 1.56
CA PHE A 141 -5.28 -10.98 1.54
C PHE A 141 -3.88 -11.08 2.14
N TYR A 142 -2.98 -10.26 1.62
CA TYR A 142 -1.56 -10.34 1.89
C TYR A 142 -1.10 -9.10 2.66
N ARG A 143 -0.28 -9.38 3.67
CA ARG A 143 0.36 -8.42 4.57
C ARG A 143 1.86 -8.69 4.57
N ILE A 144 2.65 -7.73 5.01
CA ILE A 144 4.09 -7.91 5.20
C ILE A 144 4.58 -7.00 6.33
N ASP A 145 5.64 -7.45 7.01
CA ASP A 145 6.30 -6.65 8.04
C ASP A 145 7.08 -5.49 7.39
N ARG A 146 6.90 -4.27 7.90
CA ARG A 146 7.57 -3.06 7.38
C ARG A 146 8.90 -2.81 8.08
N HIS A 147 9.96 -2.59 7.33
CA HIS A 147 11.28 -2.21 7.88
C HIS A 147 11.50 -0.71 7.69
N ASP A 148 11.69 0.03 8.77
CA ASP A 148 11.94 1.47 8.72
C ASP A 148 13.42 1.76 8.51
N ILE A 149 13.72 2.71 7.62
CA ILE A 149 15.03 3.29 7.38
C ILE A 149 14.95 4.76 7.77
N GLU A 150 15.91 5.25 8.56
CA GLU A 150 15.98 6.67 8.94
C GLU A 150 16.85 7.48 7.99
N GLU A 151 17.91 6.86 7.46
CA GLU A 151 18.83 7.49 6.53
C GLU A 151 18.22 7.64 5.11
N PRO A 152 18.45 8.78 4.43
CA PRO A 152 18.01 8.95 3.04
C PRO A 152 18.63 7.89 2.12
N VAL A 153 17.78 7.08 1.49
CA VAL A 153 18.23 6.11 0.47
C VAL A 153 18.81 6.88 -0.72
N PRO A 154 19.95 6.45 -1.30
CA PRO A 154 20.61 7.21 -2.36
C PRO A 154 19.82 7.16 -3.68
N LEU A 155 19.45 8.33 -4.19
CA LEU A 155 18.80 8.51 -5.49
C LEU A 155 19.81 8.31 -6.64
N GLY A 156 19.35 7.76 -7.77
CA GLY A 156 20.17 7.59 -8.98
C GLY A 156 21.17 6.42 -8.93
N LYS A 157 21.20 5.66 -7.84
CA LYS A 157 21.99 4.43 -7.74
C LYS A 157 21.25 3.23 -8.35
N PRO A 158 21.97 2.21 -8.85
CA PRO A 158 21.39 0.93 -9.25
C PRO A 158 20.51 0.34 -8.13
N VAL A 159 19.46 -0.40 -8.52
CA VAL A 159 18.49 -0.94 -7.55
C VAL A 159 19.16 -1.88 -6.55
N GLU A 160 20.21 -2.61 -6.95
CA GLU A 160 21.00 -3.49 -6.07
C GLU A 160 21.69 -2.70 -4.95
N GLU A 161 22.27 -1.54 -5.26
CA GLU A 161 22.91 -0.67 -4.27
C GLU A 161 21.87 -0.08 -3.30
N GLN A 162 20.71 0.35 -3.82
CA GLN A 162 19.61 0.85 -2.99
C GLN A 162 19.08 -0.24 -2.04
N LEU A 163 18.88 -1.46 -2.53
CA LEU A 163 18.45 -2.60 -1.72
C LEU A 163 19.51 -3.02 -0.71
N GLY A 164 20.79 -3.01 -1.09
CA GLY A 164 21.92 -3.24 -0.19
C GLY A 164 21.97 -2.20 0.94
N PHE A 165 21.75 -0.92 0.61
CA PHE A 165 21.61 0.16 1.58
C PHE A 165 20.44 -0.13 2.53
N CYS A 166 19.25 -0.42 2.01
CA CYS A 166 18.07 -0.72 2.81
C CYS A 166 18.29 -1.89 3.78
N ALA A 167 18.87 -2.99 3.29
CA ALA A 167 19.19 -4.16 4.10
C ALA A 167 20.25 -3.85 5.19
N LYS A 168 21.17 -2.92 4.92
CA LYS A 168 22.22 -2.52 5.84
C LYS A 168 21.78 -1.47 6.86
N TYR A 169 20.82 -0.59 6.57
CA TYR A 169 20.52 0.60 7.39
C TYR A 169 19.11 0.65 7.99
N TRP A 170 18.26 -0.36 7.83
CA TRP A 170 16.99 -0.40 8.55
C TRP A 170 17.20 -0.48 10.08
N VAL A 171 16.31 0.14 10.87
CA VAL A 171 16.47 0.31 12.34
C VAL A 171 15.37 -0.34 13.16
N LYS A 172 14.16 -0.46 12.59
CA LYS A 172 12.96 -0.96 13.25
C LYS A 172 12.12 -1.78 12.28
N VAL A 173 11.48 -2.83 12.78
CA VAL A 173 10.51 -3.63 12.02
C VAL A 173 9.14 -3.57 12.71
N CYS A 174 8.10 -3.27 11.93
CA CYS A 174 6.71 -3.24 12.35
C CYS A 174 6.07 -4.58 12.01
N THR A 175 5.80 -5.40 13.02
CA THR A 175 5.21 -6.74 12.86
C THR A 175 3.81 -6.81 13.44
N ILE A 176 3.11 -7.92 13.19
CA ILE A 176 1.83 -8.24 13.85
C ILE A 176 1.95 -8.25 15.39
N LYS A 177 3.15 -8.53 15.94
CA LYS A 177 3.40 -8.53 17.39
C LYS A 177 3.82 -7.16 17.94
N GLY A 178 3.81 -6.12 17.11
CA GLY A 178 4.30 -4.79 17.44
C GLY A 178 5.67 -4.50 16.84
N ASN A 179 6.30 -3.43 17.36
CA ASN A 179 7.55 -2.89 16.81
C ASN A 179 8.77 -3.51 17.49
N MET A 180 9.77 -3.93 16.71
CA MET A 180 11.04 -4.44 17.21
C MET A 180 12.21 -3.61 16.65
N LYS A 181 13.18 -3.26 17.49
CA LYS A 181 14.43 -2.59 17.06
C LYS A 181 15.46 -3.63 16.60
N ARG A 182 16.28 -3.27 15.62
CA ARG A 182 17.31 -4.16 15.05
C ARG A 182 18.37 -4.65 16.04
N ALA A 183 18.55 -3.98 17.17
CA ALA A 183 19.52 -4.38 18.21
C ALA A 183 19.09 -5.62 19.04
N CYS A 184 17.89 -6.13 18.85
CA CYS A 184 17.56 -7.49 19.29
C CYS A 184 18.14 -8.46 18.27
N ARG A 185 19.26 -9.13 18.60
CA ARG A 185 19.81 -10.27 17.84
C ARG A 185 18.64 -11.14 17.35
N PHE A 186 18.44 -11.22 16.05
CA PHE A 186 17.66 -12.31 15.47
C PHE A 186 18.44 -13.57 15.80
N LEU A 187 18.02 -14.29 16.85
CA LEU A 187 18.17 -15.73 16.83
C LEU A 187 17.44 -16.17 15.56
N ASP A 188 18.23 -16.59 14.58
CA ASP A 188 17.78 -17.09 13.30
C ASP A 188 16.95 -18.36 13.58
N TYR A 189 15.66 -18.18 13.86
CA TYR A 189 14.68 -19.25 14.03
C TYR A 189 14.39 -19.87 12.65
N LYS A 190 15.42 -20.48 12.05
CA LYS A 190 15.41 -20.94 10.67
C LYS A 190 14.88 -22.36 10.48
N SER A 191 14.49 -23.07 11.53
CA SER A 191 14.24 -24.53 11.43
C SER A 191 12.89 -25.04 11.96
N LEU A 192 11.93 -24.18 12.36
CA LEU A 192 10.61 -24.65 12.85
C LEU A 192 9.37 -24.14 12.08
N ARG A 193 9.51 -23.11 11.23
CA ARG A 193 8.34 -22.52 10.53
C ARG A 193 7.93 -23.23 9.24
N ALA A 194 8.87 -23.86 8.53
CA ALA A 194 8.56 -24.52 7.27
C ALA A 194 7.70 -25.78 7.46
N LEU A 195 7.87 -26.51 8.58
CA LEU A 195 7.14 -27.74 8.85
C LEU A 195 5.78 -27.50 9.54
N VAL A 196 5.66 -26.44 10.36
CA VAL A 196 4.43 -26.13 11.11
C VAL A 196 3.46 -25.25 10.31
N GLY A 197 3.96 -24.47 9.34
CA GLY A 197 3.14 -23.58 8.49
C GLY A 197 2.17 -24.32 7.56
N TRP A 198 2.46 -25.58 7.22
CA TRP A 198 1.57 -26.40 6.39
C TRP A 198 0.43 -27.03 7.21
N LEU A 199 0.70 -27.43 8.46
CA LEU A 199 -0.26 -28.08 9.35
C LEU A 199 -1.17 -27.12 10.14
N ARG A 200 -0.91 -25.81 10.13
CA ARG A 200 -1.73 -24.80 10.82
C ARG A 200 -2.71 -24.04 9.89
N ASN A 201 -2.94 -24.57 8.70
CA ASN A 201 -4.00 -24.12 7.80
C ASN A 201 -5.29 -24.92 8.04
N SER A 202 -5.92 -24.76 9.20
CA SER A 202 -7.32 -25.20 9.38
C SER A 202 -8.07 -24.58 10.58
N LEU A 203 -7.44 -23.73 11.40
CA LEU A 203 -8.14 -23.04 12.48
C LEU A 203 -8.01 -21.53 12.31
N ILE A 204 -9.02 -20.97 11.66
CA ILE A 204 -9.33 -19.54 11.62
C ILE A 204 -9.53 -19.10 13.08
N SER A 205 -8.49 -18.55 13.70
CA SER A 205 -8.65 -17.80 14.93
C SER A 205 -9.47 -16.56 14.57
N ARG A 206 -10.77 -16.54 14.87
CA ARG A 206 -11.66 -15.36 14.79
C ARG A 206 -11.31 -14.27 15.81
N SER A 207 -10.14 -14.34 16.44
CA SER A 207 -9.63 -13.30 17.33
C SER A 207 -9.06 -12.12 16.54
N THR A 208 -9.36 -10.91 16.98
CA THR A 208 -8.78 -9.66 16.46
C THR A 208 -7.24 -9.64 16.57
N ALA A 209 -6.66 -10.36 17.53
CA ALA A 209 -5.21 -10.49 17.71
C ALA A 209 -4.51 -11.20 16.53
N GLY A 210 -5.27 -11.88 15.66
CA GLY A 210 -4.76 -12.54 14.47
C GLY A 210 -4.59 -11.64 13.24
N VAL A 211 -5.10 -10.39 13.28
CA VAL A 211 -5.07 -9.47 12.13
C VAL A 211 -3.86 -8.53 12.23
N HIS A 212 -3.07 -8.45 11.16
CA HIS A 212 -1.88 -7.61 11.12
C HIS A 212 -2.25 -6.14 10.80
N LEU A 213 -2.52 -5.38 11.85
CA LEU A 213 -2.92 -3.96 11.75
C LEU A 213 -1.75 -2.97 11.77
N ASN A 214 -0.56 -3.42 12.17
CA ASN A 214 0.59 -2.52 12.28
C ASN A 214 1.07 -2.12 10.88
N ALA A 215 1.30 -0.83 10.65
CA ALA A 215 1.73 -0.30 9.34
C ALA A 215 0.87 -0.80 8.16
N SER A 216 -0.46 -0.83 8.33
CA SER A 216 -1.36 -1.42 7.34
C SER A 216 -1.41 -0.70 6.00
N GLY A 217 -1.17 0.61 5.96
CA GLY A 217 -1.19 1.39 4.72
C GLY A 217 -0.05 1.06 3.75
N ASP A 218 1.02 0.43 4.24
CA ASP A 218 2.25 0.24 3.46
C ASP A 218 2.22 -1.00 2.56
N PHE A 219 1.32 -1.97 2.82
CA PHE A 219 1.18 -3.16 1.99
C PHE A 219 -0.13 -3.91 2.25
N LEU A 220 -1.17 -3.64 1.46
CA LEU A 220 -2.38 -4.45 1.47
C LEU A 220 -2.67 -4.94 0.05
N LEU A 221 -2.53 -6.25 -0.17
CA LEU A 221 -2.69 -6.89 -1.47
C LEU A 221 -3.82 -7.92 -1.41
N MET A 222 -4.75 -7.86 -2.34
CA MET A 222 -5.76 -8.91 -2.54
C MET A 222 -6.30 -8.88 -3.97
N HIS A 223 -7.06 -9.91 -4.34
CA HIS A 223 -7.69 -9.99 -5.65
C HIS A 223 -8.63 -8.79 -5.87
N ARG A 224 -8.64 -8.25 -7.09
CA ARG A 224 -9.45 -7.08 -7.46
C ARG A 224 -10.91 -7.22 -7.06
N ASP A 225 -11.51 -8.37 -7.30
CA ASP A 225 -12.93 -8.59 -7.01
C ASP A 225 -13.27 -8.39 -5.53
N HIS A 226 -12.34 -8.64 -4.60
CA HIS A 226 -12.56 -8.34 -3.19
C HIS A 226 -12.53 -6.86 -2.88
N TRP A 227 -11.63 -6.10 -3.51
CA TRP A 227 -11.66 -4.63 -3.42
C TRP A 227 -13.01 -4.08 -3.89
N HIS A 228 -13.52 -4.59 -5.01
CA HIS A 228 -14.81 -4.18 -5.56
C HIS A 228 -16.01 -4.66 -4.74
N LYS A 229 -15.97 -5.88 -4.19
CA LYS A 229 -17.05 -6.41 -3.34
C LYS A 229 -17.12 -5.68 -1.99
N LEU A 230 -15.97 -5.26 -1.46
CA LEU A 230 -15.86 -4.63 -0.15
C LEU A 230 -15.91 -3.09 -0.21
N HIS A 231 -16.02 -2.52 -1.41
CA HIS A 231 -16.08 -1.08 -1.70
C HIS A 231 -14.85 -0.28 -1.23
N GLY A 232 -13.65 -0.88 -1.25
CA GLY A 232 -12.41 -0.18 -0.90
C GLY A 232 -12.27 0.18 0.59
N TYR A 233 -11.29 1.02 0.92
CA TYR A 233 -11.09 1.56 2.25
C TYR A 233 -12.29 2.43 2.68
N PRO A 234 -12.69 2.46 3.96
CA PRO A 234 -13.69 3.44 4.42
C PRO A 234 -13.33 4.88 4.05
N GLU A 235 -14.23 5.59 3.38
CA GLU A 235 -14.03 6.96 2.91
C GLU A 235 -14.36 7.98 4.00
N LEU A 236 -13.57 7.94 5.08
CA LEU A 236 -13.76 8.80 6.24
C LEU A 236 -13.04 10.15 6.05
N PRO A 237 -13.64 11.29 6.50
CA PRO A 237 -13.01 12.60 6.45
C PRO A 237 -12.01 12.81 7.61
N THR A 238 -11.23 11.78 7.92
CA THR A 238 -10.24 11.71 9.00
C THR A 238 -8.94 11.08 8.50
N HIS A 239 -7.88 11.14 9.31
CA HIS A 239 -6.61 10.49 9.00
C HIS A 239 -6.22 9.45 10.06
N SER A 240 -5.23 8.62 9.69
CA SER A 240 -4.71 7.50 10.48
C SER A 240 -5.69 6.32 10.63
N HIS A 241 -5.13 5.11 10.74
CA HIS A 241 -5.81 3.86 11.09
C HIS A 241 -6.90 3.33 10.14
N ILE A 242 -7.30 4.07 9.09
CA ILE A 242 -8.30 3.59 8.11
C ILE A 242 -7.82 2.35 7.36
N ASP A 243 -6.51 2.22 7.18
CA ASP A 243 -5.85 1.01 6.71
C ASP A 243 -6.14 -0.23 7.59
N ALA A 244 -6.19 -0.04 8.91
CA ALA A 244 -6.49 -1.11 9.86
C ALA A 244 -7.97 -1.54 9.77
N TYR A 245 -8.89 -0.60 9.51
CA TYR A 245 -10.30 -0.94 9.21
C TYR A 245 -10.39 -1.93 8.05
N MET A 246 -9.70 -1.64 6.94
CA MET A 246 -9.75 -2.48 5.75
C MET A 246 -9.18 -3.89 6.01
N CYS A 247 -8.18 -4.02 6.89
CA CYS A 247 -7.69 -5.34 7.30
C CYS A 247 -8.75 -6.15 8.05
N PHE A 248 -9.54 -5.53 8.94
CA PHE A 248 -10.67 -6.20 9.59
C PHE A 248 -11.79 -6.54 8.62
N ILE A 249 -12.13 -5.63 7.70
CA ILE A 249 -13.14 -5.86 6.66
C ILE A 249 -12.73 -7.05 5.78
N ALA A 250 -11.47 -7.12 5.34
CA ALA A 250 -10.97 -8.24 4.56
C ALA A 250 -11.02 -9.56 5.34
N ALA A 251 -10.51 -9.59 6.58
CA ALA A 251 -10.50 -10.79 7.41
C ALA A 251 -11.91 -11.31 7.74
N SER A 252 -12.82 -10.41 8.13
CA SER A 252 -14.22 -10.75 8.45
C SER A 252 -15.04 -11.16 7.22
N SER A 253 -14.61 -10.81 6.00
CA SER A 253 -15.24 -11.29 4.76
C SER A 253 -14.94 -12.76 4.42
N GLY A 254 -14.10 -13.42 5.23
CA GLY A 254 -13.69 -14.81 5.05
C GLY A 254 -12.36 -15.00 4.32
N LEU A 255 -11.63 -13.91 4.01
CA LEU A 255 -10.30 -14.01 3.42
C LEU A 255 -9.26 -14.46 4.44
N LEU A 256 -8.36 -15.33 4.01
CA LEU A 256 -7.23 -15.76 4.81
C LEU A 256 -6.11 -14.71 4.74
N GLN A 257 -5.62 -14.28 5.89
CA GLN A 257 -4.44 -13.42 5.95
C GLN A 257 -3.17 -14.24 5.72
N ILE A 258 -2.34 -13.82 4.77
CA ILE A 258 -0.97 -14.31 4.60
C ILE A 258 -0.01 -13.17 4.93
N ILE A 259 0.81 -13.35 5.96
CA ILE A 259 1.92 -12.43 6.27
C ILE A 259 3.17 -12.96 5.56
N LEU A 260 3.58 -12.28 4.49
CA LEU A 260 4.80 -12.59 3.77
C LEU A 260 6.02 -12.34 4.68
N GLY A 261 7.03 -13.21 4.58
CA GLY A 261 8.20 -13.13 5.43
C GLY A 261 9.49 -13.64 4.77
N GLY A 262 10.51 -13.87 5.59
CA GLY A 262 11.83 -14.27 5.14
C GLY A 262 12.58 -13.12 4.48
N LYS A 263 13.05 -13.32 3.24
CA LYS A 263 13.73 -12.28 2.45
C LYS A 263 12.77 -11.32 1.75
N LYS A 264 11.47 -11.65 1.68
CA LYS A 264 10.43 -10.75 1.14
C LYS A 264 10.23 -9.63 2.14
N ARG A 265 10.58 -8.41 1.75
CA ARG A 265 10.57 -7.24 2.62
C ARG A 265 10.08 -6.02 1.88
N ILE A 266 9.48 -5.11 2.64
CA ILE A 266 9.34 -3.71 2.28
C ILE A 266 10.19 -2.87 3.22
N TYR A 267 10.73 -1.80 2.66
CA TYR A 267 11.46 -0.78 3.39
C TYR A 267 10.75 0.55 3.27
N HIS A 268 10.44 1.18 4.39
CA HIS A 268 9.83 2.50 4.42
C HIS A 268 10.92 3.55 4.63
N GLN A 269 10.98 4.48 3.69
CA GLN A 269 11.89 5.61 3.73
C GLN A 269 11.36 6.62 4.76
N GLY A 270 11.99 6.67 5.93
CA GLY A 270 11.58 7.49 7.06
C GLY A 270 11.55 8.97 6.73
N HIS A 271 10.57 9.67 7.29
CA HIS A 271 10.42 11.11 7.14
C HIS A 271 9.71 11.68 8.36
N THR A 272 9.90 12.97 8.61
CA THR A 272 9.17 13.67 9.67
C THR A 272 7.71 13.79 9.26
N ARG A 273 6.80 13.62 10.23
CA ARG A 273 5.38 13.86 10.01
C ARG A 273 5.09 15.30 10.39
N PRO A 274 4.40 16.08 9.53
CA PRO A 274 4.02 17.43 9.91
C PRO A 274 3.10 17.37 11.13
N THR A 275 3.36 18.24 12.10
CA THR A 275 2.41 18.52 13.18
C THR A 275 1.21 19.25 12.59
N GLY A 276 0.00 18.85 12.93
CA GLY A 276 -1.18 19.42 12.30
C GLY A 276 -2.47 19.17 13.07
N THR A 277 -3.50 19.91 12.68
CA THR A 277 -4.86 19.88 13.25
C THR A 277 -5.78 18.90 12.50
N ARG A 278 -5.19 17.97 11.74
CA ARG A 278 -5.94 16.97 10.98
C ARG A 278 -6.78 16.12 11.97
N PRO A 279 -8.05 15.85 11.67
CA PRO A 279 -8.92 15.09 12.56
C PRO A 279 -8.53 13.61 12.55
N TRP A 280 -8.29 13.04 13.72
CA TRP A 280 -7.93 11.63 13.89
C TRP A 280 -9.15 10.73 13.74
N THR A 281 -8.97 9.58 13.12
CA THR A 281 -9.95 8.49 13.18
C THR A 281 -10.06 7.98 14.61
N ASP A 282 -11.29 7.78 15.09
CA ASP A 282 -11.55 7.21 16.42
C ASP A 282 -11.06 5.75 16.47
N LEU A 283 -9.92 5.55 17.15
CA LEU A 283 -9.30 4.24 17.30
C LEU A 283 -10.12 3.31 18.18
N HIS A 284 -10.81 3.84 19.20
CA HIS A 284 -11.64 3.00 20.07
C HIS A 284 -12.82 2.44 19.28
N LEU A 285 -13.54 3.29 18.56
CA LEU A 285 -14.65 2.87 17.71
C LEU A 285 -14.19 1.86 16.65
N LEU A 286 -13.04 2.11 16.01
CA LEU A 286 -12.44 1.18 15.05
C LEU A 286 -12.22 -0.20 15.67
N LEU A 287 -11.56 -0.28 16.83
CA LEU A 287 -11.25 -1.55 17.47
C LEU A 287 -12.53 -2.27 17.93
N GLN A 288 -13.54 -1.53 18.39
CA GLN A 288 -14.85 -2.08 18.74
C GLN A 288 -15.56 -2.67 17.52
N GLN A 289 -15.65 -1.94 16.41
CA GLN A 289 -16.25 -2.42 15.16
C GLN A 289 -15.45 -3.57 14.56
N GLY A 290 -14.11 -3.49 14.62
CA GLY A 290 -13.18 -4.57 14.25
C GLY A 290 -13.48 -5.87 15.00
N LYS A 291 -13.64 -5.79 16.32
CA LYS A 291 -14.03 -6.93 17.16
C LYS A 291 -15.37 -7.50 16.75
N GLN A 292 -16.39 -6.66 16.57
CA GLN A 292 -17.72 -7.10 16.16
C GLN A 292 -17.71 -7.80 14.78
N MET A 293 -17.00 -7.23 13.80
CA MET A 293 -16.84 -7.84 12.47
C MET A 293 -16.22 -9.25 12.57
N MET A 294 -15.18 -9.41 13.38
CA MET A 294 -14.49 -10.69 13.55
C MET A 294 -15.33 -11.74 14.30
N GLU A 295 -16.09 -11.32 15.32
CA GLU A 295 -16.99 -12.20 16.07
C GLU A 295 -18.15 -12.70 15.22
N LEU A 296 -18.77 -11.80 14.45
CA LEU A 296 -19.90 -12.13 13.56
C LEU A 296 -19.45 -12.83 12.26
N GLY A 297 -18.18 -12.67 11.87
CA GLY A 297 -17.69 -13.13 10.56
C GLY A 297 -18.39 -12.40 9.41
N GLN A 298 -18.66 -11.10 9.59
CA GLN A 298 -19.34 -10.26 8.62
C GLN A 298 -18.61 -8.92 8.48
N PRO A 299 -18.27 -8.51 7.24
CA PRO A 299 -17.62 -7.23 7.00
C PRO A 299 -18.60 -6.06 7.12
N LEU A 300 -18.12 -4.95 7.70
CA LEU A 300 -18.82 -3.67 7.69
C LEU A 300 -18.49 -2.91 6.39
N ILE A 301 -19.40 -2.95 5.42
CA ILE A 301 -19.25 -2.19 4.17
C ILE A 301 -19.69 -0.75 4.41
N MET A 302 -18.73 0.16 4.49
CA MET A 302 -18.98 1.56 4.89
C MET A 302 -19.29 2.50 3.72
N ASN A 303 -18.82 2.17 2.53
CA ASN A 303 -19.00 3.01 1.36
C ASN A 303 -20.20 2.55 0.53
N ASP A 304 -20.86 3.47 -0.15
CA ASP A 304 -21.92 3.16 -1.11
C ASP A 304 -21.34 2.76 -2.48
N GLY A 305 -22.21 2.58 -3.48
CA GLY A 305 -21.79 2.26 -4.85
C GLY A 305 -20.99 3.37 -5.55
N LYS A 306 -20.86 4.56 -4.93
CA LYS A 306 -20.12 5.70 -5.48
C LYS A 306 -18.66 5.81 -4.99
N TRP A 307 -18.21 4.86 -4.17
CA TRP A 307 -16.84 4.77 -3.66
C TRP A 307 -15.78 4.97 -4.76
N GLY A 308 -14.62 5.53 -4.39
CA GLY A 308 -13.53 5.83 -5.30
C GLY A 308 -13.91 6.86 -6.37
N LEU A 309 -14.81 7.78 -6.04
CA LEU A 309 -15.35 8.79 -6.97
C LEU A 309 -15.87 8.15 -8.26
N ALA A 310 -16.72 7.14 -8.09
CA ALA A 310 -17.25 6.32 -9.19
C ALA A 310 -18.00 7.11 -10.26
N ASP A 311 -18.68 8.16 -9.82
CA ASP A 311 -19.56 9.03 -10.58
C ASP A 311 -18.81 10.21 -11.22
N LYS A 312 -17.49 10.29 -11.03
CA LYS A 312 -16.65 11.36 -11.57
C LYS A 312 -15.79 10.87 -12.74
N ASN A 313 -15.80 11.65 -13.82
CA ASN A 313 -14.79 11.56 -14.86
C ASN A 313 -13.57 12.39 -14.43
N LEU A 314 -12.41 11.74 -14.33
CA LEU A 314 -11.19 12.35 -13.79
C LEU A 314 -10.14 12.49 -14.90
N PRO A 315 -9.38 13.60 -14.95
CA PRO A 315 -8.25 13.71 -15.85
C PRO A 315 -7.27 12.56 -15.60
N SER A 316 -6.81 11.93 -16.68
CA SER A 316 -5.90 10.79 -16.58
C SER A 316 -4.93 10.74 -17.76
N LYS A 317 -3.76 10.15 -17.52
CA LYS A 317 -2.70 10.00 -18.53
C LYS A 317 -2.04 8.63 -18.36
N ARG A 318 -2.06 7.81 -19.40
CA ARG A 318 -1.31 6.55 -19.46
C ARG A 318 -0.01 6.77 -20.23
N LEU A 319 1.08 6.27 -19.67
CA LEU A 319 2.45 6.28 -20.20
C LEU A 319 2.96 4.85 -20.30
#